data_AF-A0AAD4IEE7-F1
#
_entry.id   AF-A0AAD4IEE7-F1
#
_cell.length_a   1.000
_cell.length_b   1.000
_cell.length_c   1.000
_cell.angle_alpha   90.00
_cell.angle_beta   90.00
_cell.angle_gamma   90.00
#
_symmetry.space_group_name_H-M   'P 1'
#
loop_
_entity.id
_entity.type
_entity.pdbx_description
1 polymer ?
#
loop_
_entity_poly.entity_id
_entity_poly.type
_entity_poly.pdbx_seq_one_letter_code
_entity_poly.pdbx_strand_id
1 'polypeptide(L)'
;MHGLISLAALHVAYLRPDDRRANLHIAAHHHTLALSGFRADTYAISPDNADAVFATSALMFLYAFCTFSKLSDELLENQQGSDNTNSSVSARTSRILGAEWIPLVHGVSTVVGPVYEYLKEGPLQSTLHLKDWDIMDPDMHPGPNDEYLLRIKQTWAEDENKTIYDETLYLLRKMSAWEVHFRNTWEDNKEEWGYNGGWSA
;
A
#
# COMPACT_ATOMS: atom_id res chain seq x y z
N MET A 1 7.33 14.08 8.98
CA MET A 1 8.74 14.11 8.50
C MET A 1 9.43 12.76 8.59
N HIS A 2 9.51 12.10 9.76
CA HIS A 2 10.24 10.83 9.90
C HIS A 2 9.74 9.69 8.98
N GLY A 3 8.43 9.60 8.71
CA GLY A 3 7.89 8.60 7.76
C GLY A 3 8.42 8.75 6.33
N LEU A 4 8.55 9.99 5.84
CA LEU A 4 9.12 10.28 4.52
C LEU A 4 10.59 9.89 4.45
N ILE A 5 11.39 10.24 5.48
CA ILE A 5 12.82 9.89 5.53
C ILE A 5 12.99 8.37 5.57
N SER A 6 12.14 7.68 6.33
CA SER A 6 12.15 6.23 6.42
C SER A 6 11.95 5.57 5.05
N LEU A 7 10.92 5.98 4.31
CA LEU A 7 10.64 5.47 2.97
C LEU A 7 11.72 5.87 1.96
N ALA A 8 12.21 7.11 2.01
CA ALA A 8 13.30 7.54 1.14
C ALA A 8 14.57 6.71 1.36
N ALA A 9 14.91 6.40 2.61
CA ALA A 9 16.04 5.54 2.94
C ALA A 9 15.82 4.09 2.46
N LEU A 10 14.60 3.54 2.56
CA LEU A 10 14.27 2.24 1.96
C LEU A 10 14.48 2.25 0.44
N HIS A 11 14.03 3.30 -0.23
CA HIS A 11 14.19 3.44 -1.68
C HIS A 11 15.67 3.58 -2.08
N VAL A 12 16.47 4.35 -1.33
CA VAL A 12 17.92 4.43 -1.55
C VAL A 12 18.60 3.07 -1.31
N ALA A 13 18.19 2.32 -0.28
CA ALA A 13 18.70 0.97 -0.03
C ALA A 13 18.42 0.00 -1.20
N TYR A 14 17.25 0.16 -1.84
CA TYR A 14 16.90 -0.59 -3.04
C TYR A 14 17.81 -0.21 -4.23
N LEU A 15 18.02 1.08 -4.48
CA LEU A 15 18.82 1.58 -5.61
C LEU A 15 20.33 1.39 -5.45
N ARG A 16 20.85 1.40 -4.21
CA ARG A 16 22.29 1.33 -3.91
C ARG A 16 22.62 0.12 -3.04
N PRO A 17 22.89 -1.04 -3.64
CA PRO A 17 23.26 -2.26 -2.92
C PRO A 17 24.49 -2.08 -2.01
N ASP A 18 25.47 -1.27 -2.42
CA ASP A 18 26.73 -1.07 -1.69
C ASP A 18 26.53 -0.43 -0.31
N ASP A 19 25.64 0.57 -0.22
CA ASP A 19 25.30 1.27 1.04
C ASP A 19 23.99 0.75 1.66
N ARG A 20 23.46 -0.37 1.16
CA ARG A 20 22.13 -0.87 1.51
C ARG A 20 21.93 -1.00 3.00
N ARG A 21 22.91 -1.61 3.69
CA ARG A 21 22.83 -1.85 5.14
C ARG A 21 22.72 -0.56 5.94
N ALA A 22 23.52 0.45 5.61
CA ALA A 22 23.47 1.74 6.28
C ALA A 22 22.10 2.41 6.07
N ASN A 23 21.60 2.38 4.84
CA ASN A 23 20.29 2.95 4.50
C ASN A 23 19.12 2.18 5.15
N LEU A 24 19.20 0.86 5.29
CA LEU A 24 18.22 0.07 6.04
C LEU A 24 18.18 0.44 7.52
N HIS A 25 19.34 0.67 8.15
CA HIS A 25 19.39 1.14 9.54
C HIS A 25 18.78 2.54 9.69
N ILE A 26 19.06 3.45 8.76
CA ILE A 26 18.45 4.79 8.73
C ILE A 26 16.93 4.65 8.57
N ALA A 27 16.47 3.82 7.65
CA ALA A 27 15.05 3.59 7.41
C ALA A 27 14.32 3.10 8.68
N ALA A 28 14.87 2.08 9.35
CA ALA A 28 14.31 1.51 10.58
C ALA A 28 14.33 2.51 11.76
N HIS A 29 15.40 3.30 11.87
CA HIS A 29 15.53 4.35 12.89
C HIS A 29 14.42 5.41 12.72
N HIS A 30 14.29 5.96 11.51
CA HIS A 30 13.26 6.95 11.23
C HIS A 30 11.84 6.37 11.29
N HIS A 31 11.64 5.08 10.96
CA HIS A 31 10.34 4.43 11.15
C HIS A 31 9.94 4.40 12.63
N THR A 32 10.87 4.03 13.51
CA THR A 32 10.64 4.00 14.97
C THR A 32 10.28 5.39 15.51
N LEU A 33 10.98 6.43 15.06
CA LEU A 33 10.67 7.81 15.45
C LEU A 33 9.29 8.26 14.94
N ALA A 34 8.94 7.92 13.70
CA ALA A 34 7.61 8.20 13.14
C ALA A 34 6.50 7.52 13.96
N LEU A 35 6.68 6.24 14.31
CA LEU A 35 5.73 5.47 15.13
C LEU A 35 5.55 6.08 16.52
N SER A 36 6.63 6.57 17.14
CA SER A 36 6.55 7.21 18.44
C SER A 36 5.72 8.50 18.40
N GLY A 37 5.97 9.37 17.41
CA GLY A 37 5.19 10.60 17.23
C GLY A 37 3.73 10.31 16.87
N PHE A 38 3.52 9.40 15.93
CA PHE A 38 2.18 8.97 15.50
C PHE A 38 1.33 8.47 16.67
N ARG A 39 1.88 7.63 17.55
CA ARG A 39 1.16 7.16 18.74
C ARG A 39 0.73 8.32 19.63
N ALA A 40 1.61 9.29 19.87
CA ALA A 40 1.27 10.46 20.67
C ALA A 40 0.12 11.26 20.04
N ASP A 41 0.18 11.50 18.73
CA ASP A 41 -0.83 12.29 17.99
C ASP A 41 -2.18 11.57 17.91
N THR A 42 -2.20 10.24 17.86
CA THR A 42 -3.46 9.46 17.84
C THR A 42 -4.27 9.55 19.13
N TYR A 43 -3.67 9.95 20.27
CA TYR A 43 -4.41 10.17 21.51
C TYR A 43 -5.21 11.48 21.51
N ALA A 44 -4.84 12.45 20.66
CA ALA A 44 -5.44 13.78 20.63
C ALA A 44 -5.52 14.28 19.18
N ILE A 45 -6.39 13.63 18.40
CA ILE A 45 -6.64 14.02 17.01
C ILE A 45 -7.46 15.32 16.98
N SER A 46 -7.00 16.28 16.20
CA SER A 46 -7.62 17.59 15.98
C SER A 46 -7.62 17.93 14.48
N PRO A 47 -8.37 18.96 14.06
CA PRO A 47 -8.31 19.44 12.67
C PRO A 47 -6.88 19.84 12.26
N ASP A 48 -6.08 20.36 13.19
CA ASP A 48 -4.72 20.85 12.91
C ASP A 48 -3.71 19.72 12.63
N ASN A 49 -3.96 18.50 13.13
CA ASN A 49 -3.05 17.36 12.94
C ASN A 49 -3.65 16.22 12.10
N ALA A 50 -4.92 16.32 11.70
CA ALA A 50 -5.64 15.30 10.93
C ALA A 50 -4.88 14.85 9.66
N ASP A 51 -4.45 15.81 8.83
CA ASP A 51 -3.68 15.52 7.61
C ASP A 51 -2.34 14.86 7.92
N ALA A 52 -1.65 15.30 8.97
CA ALA A 52 -0.36 14.76 9.36
C ALA A 52 -0.48 13.32 9.88
N VAL A 53 -1.52 13.04 10.66
CA VAL A 53 -1.85 11.71 11.18
C VAL A 53 -2.20 10.77 10.03
N PHE A 54 -3.04 11.21 9.07
CA PHE A 54 -3.37 10.44 7.88
C PHE A 54 -2.15 10.18 6.99
N ALA A 55 -1.37 11.21 6.65
CA ALA A 55 -0.17 11.05 5.85
C ALA A 55 0.83 10.10 6.53
N THR A 56 1.00 10.21 7.85
CA THR A 56 1.92 9.33 8.59
C THR A 56 1.42 7.88 8.59
N SER A 57 0.13 7.63 8.77
CA SER A 57 -0.41 6.26 8.72
C SER A 57 -0.23 5.63 7.33
N ALA A 58 -0.48 6.38 6.25
CA ALA A 58 -0.25 5.94 4.88
C ALA A 58 1.23 5.62 4.61
N LEU A 59 2.15 6.47 5.05
CA LEU A 59 3.59 6.25 4.91
C LEU A 59 4.07 5.03 5.72
N MET A 60 3.49 4.78 6.89
CA MET A 60 3.80 3.59 7.70
C MET A 60 3.29 2.31 7.07
N PHE A 61 2.10 2.35 6.46
CA PHE A 61 1.59 1.26 5.63
C PHE A 61 2.54 0.95 4.48
N LEU A 62 2.95 1.97 3.71
CA LEU A 62 3.89 1.79 2.60
C LEU A 62 5.24 1.23 3.07
N TYR A 63 5.77 1.72 4.19
CA TYR A 63 7.00 1.18 4.78
C TYR A 63 6.86 -0.32 5.06
N ALA A 64 5.80 -0.70 5.79
CA ALA A 64 5.56 -2.10 6.14
C ALA A 64 5.39 -2.97 4.89
N PHE A 65 4.65 -2.46 3.90
CA PHE A 65 4.47 -3.12 2.61
C PHE A 65 5.80 -3.34 1.87
N CYS A 66 6.65 -2.32 1.79
CA CYS A 66 7.99 -2.44 1.20
C CYS A 66 8.87 -3.45 1.96
N THR A 67 8.73 -3.53 3.28
CA THR A 67 9.45 -4.53 4.08
C THR A 67 8.92 -5.94 3.88
N PHE A 68 7.73 -6.18 3.29
CA PHE A 68 7.32 -7.54 2.95
C PHE A 68 8.04 -8.09 1.69
N SER A 69 8.76 -7.25 0.95
CA SER A 69 9.49 -7.62 -0.27
C SER A 69 10.85 -8.30 0.01
N LYS A 70 11.65 -8.59 -1.04
CA LYS A 70 13.03 -9.12 -0.96
C LYS A 70 13.91 -8.40 0.08
N LEU A 71 13.61 -7.13 0.34
CA LEU A 71 14.28 -6.31 1.33
C LEU A 71 14.22 -6.88 2.77
N SER A 72 13.17 -7.63 3.14
CA SER A 72 13.11 -8.29 4.46
C SER A 72 14.08 -9.45 4.61
N ASP A 73 14.35 -10.19 3.54
CA ASP A 73 15.18 -11.39 3.64
C ASP A 73 16.59 -11.00 4.04
N GLU A 74 17.12 -9.96 3.40
CA GLU A 74 18.45 -9.45 3.68
C GLU A 74 18.52 -8.72 5.03
N LEU A 75 17.42 -8.12 5.51
CA LEU A 75 17.32 -7.61 6.88
C LEU A 75 17.45 -8.74 7.92
N LEU A 76 16.90 -9.92 7.63
CA LEU A 76 16.88 -11.07 8.53
C LEU A 76 18.11 -11.98 8.39
N GLU A 77 18.65 -12.17 7.19
CA GLU A 77 19.90 -12.89 6.90
C GLU A 77 21.10 -12.23 7.59
N ASN A 78 21.08 -10.91 7.73
CA ASN A 78 22.13 -10.19 8.46
C ASN A 78 22.03 -10.30 9.99
N GLN A 79 20.94 -10.88 10.54
CA GLN A 79 20.81 -11.19 11.97
C GLN A 79 21.09 -12.66 12.31
N GLN A 80 21.02 -13.57 11.33
CA GLN A 80 21.30 -15.00 11.54
C GLN A 80 22.21 -15.52 10.44
N GLY A 81 23.45 -15.84 10.81
CA GLY A 81 24.34 -16.60 9.95
C GLY A 81 23.77 -18.00 9.67
N SER A 82 23.73 -18.36 8.38
CA SER A 82 23.60 -19.71 7.81
C SER A 82 22.22 -20.24 7.37
N ASP A 83 22.21 -20.69 6.11
CA ASP A 83 21.77 -22.00 5.61
C ASP A 83 20.28 -22.38 5.52
N ASN A 84 19.36 -21.43 5.32
CA ASN A 84 18.01 -21.82 4.87
C ASN A 84 17.31 -20.82 3.93
N THR A 85 17.78 -20.75 2.69
CA THR A 85 17.18 -19.92 1.62
C THR A 85 15.72 -20.28 1.30
N ASN A 86 15.31 -21.51 1.60
CA ASN A 86 13.94 -21.99 1.32
C ASN A 86 12.93 -21.55 2.40
N SER A 87 13.38 -21.33 3.65
CA SER A 87 12.50 -20.79 4.69
C SER A 87 12.26 -19.29 4.53
N SER A 88 13.21 -18.52 3.97
CA SER A 88 13.01 -17.08 3.76
C SER A 88 11.93 -16.83 2.71
N VAL A 89 11.98 -17.52 1.56
CA VAL A 89 10.97 -17.37 0.49
C VAL A 89 9.57 -17.74 0.99
N SER A 90 9.42 -18.85 1.72
CA SER A 90 8.14 -19.27 2.31
C SER A 90 7.66 -18.31 3.40
N ALA A 91 8.56 -17.72 4.19
CA ALA A 91 8.21 -16.72 5.18
C ALA A 91 7.71 -15.43 4.50
N ARG A 92 8.33 -14.99 3.40
CA ARG A 92 7.87 -13.80 2.67
C ARG A 92 6.53 -14.00 2.00
N THR A 93 6.31 -15.13 1.32
CA THR A 93 5.02 -15.41 0.71
C THR A 93 3.95 -15.47 1.80
N SER A 94 4.26 -16.00 2.99
CA SER A 94 3.37 -15.93 4.14
C SER A 94 3.15 -14.52 4.70
N ARG A 95 4.08 -13.55 4.53
CA ARG A 95 3.86 -12.16 4.95
C ARG A 95 3.10 -11.34 3.91
N ILE A 96 3.47 -11.49 2.64
CA ILE A 96 2.84 -10.80 1.50
C ILE A 96 1.43 -11.34 1.24
N LEU A 97 1.27 -12.66 1.21
CA LEU A 97 0.01 -13.34 0.89
C LEU A 97 -0.75 -13.81 2.15
N GLY A 98 -0.15 -13.71 3.34
CA GLY A 98 -0.84 -14.05 4.59
C GLY A 98 -1.58 -12.87 5.20
N ALA A 99 -2.10 -13.06 6.41
CA ALA A 99 -2.98 -12.08 7.06
C ALA A 99 -2.26 -10.85 7.63
N GLU A 100 -0.92 -10.75 7.58
CA GLU A 100 -0.18 -9.66 8.24
C GLU A 100 -0.44 -8.28 7.64
N TRP A 101 -0.78 -8.19 6.35
CA TRP A 101 -1.16 -6.92 5.72
C TRP A 101 -2.56 -6.45 6.12
N ILE A 102 -3.45 -7.36 6.56
CA ILE A 102 -4.84 -7.04 6.90
C ILE A 102 -4.92 -6.05 8.09
N PRO A 103 -4.25 -6.30 9.24
CA PRO A 103 -4.20 -5.32 10.33
C PRO A 103 -3.59 -3.98 9.92
N LEU A 104 -2.64 -3.97 8.98
CA LEU A 104 -2.01 -2.73 8.53
C LEU A 104 -2.99 -1.86 7.72
N VAL A 105 -3.74 -2.47 6.79
CA VAL A 105 -4.80 -1.79 6.04
C VAL A 105 -5.92 -1.32 6.97
N HIS A 106 -6.34 -2.18 7.90
CA HIS A 106 -7.35 -1.83 8.90
C HIS A 106 -6.88 -0.70 9.83
N GLY A 107 -5.58 -0.64 10.14
CA GLY A 107 -5.00 0.42 10.96
C GLY A 107 -5.14 1.79 10.30
N VAL A 108 -4.86 1.89 9.00
CA VAL A 108 -5.06 3.13 8.23
C VAL A 108 -6.55 3.50 8.20
N SER A 109 -7.44 2.55 7.91
CA SER A 109 -8.90 2.82 7.90
C SER A 109 -9.42 3.29 9.26
N THR A 110 -8.89 2.74 10.36
CA THR A 110 -9.23 3.13 11.73
C THR A 110 -8.83 4.57 12.02
N VAL A 111 -7.71 5.00 11.45
CA VAL A 111 -7.20 6.37 11.57
C VAL A 111 -8.04 7.33 10.74
N VAL A 112 -8.39 6.95 9.50
CA VAL A 112 -9.16 7.78 8.56
C VAL A 112 -10.56 8.09 9.08
N GLY A 113 -11.26 7.10 9.65
CA GLY A 113 -12.66 7.27 10.07
C GLY A 113 -12.93 8.53 10.93
N PRO A 114 -12.22 8.72 12.06
CA PRO A 114 -12.39 9.89 12.92
C PRO A 114 -11.97 11.22 12.30
N VAL A 115 -11.04 11.23 11.34
CA VAL A 115 -10.51 12.46 10.72
C VAL A 115 -11.15 12.79 9.38
N TYR A 116 -12.01 11.91 8.85
CA TYR A 116 -12.46 11.97 7.47
C TYR A 116 -13.10 13.31 7.10
N GLU A 117 -13.90 13.89 8.00
CA GLU A 117 -14.52 15.20 7.78
C GLU A 117 -13.49 16.33 7.70
N TYR A 118 -12.37 16.25 8.41
CA TYR A 118 -11.29 17.22 8.31
C TYR A 118 -10.47 17.02 7.03
N LEU A 119 -10.22 15.75 6.66
CA LEU A 119 -9.43 15.43 5.47
C LEU A 119 -10.13 15.84 4.17
N LYS A 120 -11.46 15.77 4.10
CA LYS A 120 -12.23 16.21 2.93
C LYS A 120 -12.04 17.68 2.59
N GLU A 121 -11.87 18.52 3.61
CA GLU A 121 -11.65 19.97 3.45
C GLU A 121 -10.15 20.32 3.45
N GLY A 122 -9.30 19.33 3.73
CA GLY A 122 -7.86 19.47 3.91
C GLY A 122 -7.07 19.44 2.60
N PRO A 123 -5.76 19.75 2.67
CA PRO A 123 -4.84 19.69 1.52
C PRO A 123 -4.72 18.28 0.92
N LEU A 124 -5.05 17.22 1.67
CA LEU A 124 -4.97 15.84 1.21
C LEU A 124 -6.30 15.30 0.65
N GLN A 125 -7.33 16.13 0.49
CA GLN A 125 -8.65 15.71 -0.03
C GLN A 125 -8.57 14.91 -1.34
N SER A 126 -7.66 15.29 -2.24
CA SER A 126 -7.50 14.65 -3.55
C SER A 126 -7.04 13.20 -3.45
N THR A 127 -6.39 12.83 -2.34
CA THR A 127 -5.93 11.46 -2.09
C THR A 127 -7.03 10.54 -1.55
N LEU A 128 -8.17 11.09 -1.12
CA LEU A 128 -9.31 10.33 -0.60
C LEU A 128 -10.29 9.87 -1.68
N HIS A 129 -10.26 10.52 -2.85
CA HIS A 129 -11.22 10.26 -3.92
C HIS A 129 -10.59 9.44 -5.03
N LEU A 130 -11.06 8.21 -5.20
CA LEU A 130 -10.73 7.35 -6.34
C LEU A 130 -11.58 7.70 -7.58
N LYS A 131 -11.71 8.97 -7.95
CA LYS A 131 -12.46 9.50 -9.14
C LYS A 131 -13.56 8.55 -9.68
N ASP A 132 -13.37 8.00 -10.89
CA ASP A 132 -14.36 7.19 -11.61
C ASP A 132 -14.60 5.79 -11.02
N TRP A 133 -14.03 5.48 -9.85
CA TRP A 133 -14.18 4.19 -9.19
C TRP A 133 -15.64 3.81 -8.99
N ASP A 134 -16.48 4.71 -8.51
CA ASP A 134 -17.88 4.39 -8.21
C ASP A 134 -18.70 4.08 -9.47
N ILE A 135 -18.32 4.69 -10.61
CA ILE A 135 -19.00 4.54 -11.90
C ILE A 135 -18.45 3.31 -12.67
N MET A 136 -17.28 2.81 -12.28
CA MET A 136 -16.64 1.72 -12.98
C MET A 136 -17.34 0.38 -12.74
N ASP A 137 -17.71 -0.24 -13.85
CA ASP A 137 -18.23 -1.60 -13.91
C ASP A 137 -17.29 -2.48 -14.76
N PRO A 138 -16.60 -3.47 -14.15
CA PRO A 138 -15.72 -4.38 -14.89
C PRO A 138 -16.46 -5.29 -15.87
N ASP A 139 -17.79 -5.47 -15.74
CA ASP A 139 -18.56 -6.26 -16.70
C ASP A 139 -18.83 -5.49 -18.00
N MET A 140 -18.92 -4.17 -17.91
CA MET A 140 -19.10 -3.29 -19.07
C MET A 140 -17.76 -2.85 -19.67
N HIS A 141 -16.75 -2.66 -18.83
CA HIS A 141 -15.41 -2.21 -19.22
C HIS A 141 -14.36 -3.17 -18.65
N PRO A 142 -14.17 -4.35 -19.26
CA PRO A 142 -13.25 -5.35 -18.73
C PRO A 142 -11.80 -4.85 -18.79
N GLY A 143 -11.09 -5.12 -17.70
CA GLY A 143 -9.66 -4.87 -17.62
C GLY A 143 -8.83 -5.88 -18.43
N PRO A 144 -7.50 -5.68 -18.48
CA PRO A 144 -6.60 -6.64 -19.07
C PRO A 144 -6.69 -7.97 -18.32
N ASN A 145 -6.62 -9.08 -19.07
CA ASN A 145 -6.70 -10.45 -18.53
C ASN A 145 -8.01 -10.77 -17.79
N ASP A 146 -9.11 -10.06 -18.04
CA ASP A 146 -10.39 -10.30 -17.36
C ASP A 146 -10.89 -11.75 -17.53
N GLU A 147 -10.75 -12.32 -18.73
CA GLU A 147 -11.09 -13.72 -19.01
C GLU A 147 -10.31 -14.71 -18.12
N TYR A 148 -9.03 -14.40 -17.83
CA TYR A 148 -8.22 -15.21 -16.95
C TYR A 148 -8.69 -15.09 -15.50
N LEU A 149 -8.98 -13.87 -15.03
CA LEU A 149 -9.51 -13.64 -13.68
C LEU A 149 -10.85 -14.37 -13.48
N LEU A 150 -11.76 -14.29 -14.45
CA LEU A 150 -13.03 -15.01 -14.43
C LEU A 150 -12.86 -16.53 -14.38
N ARG A 151 -11.82 -17.08 -15.03
CA ARG A 151 -11.53 -18.52 -14.96
C ARG A 151 -11.18 -18.98 -13.55
N ILE A 152 -10.57 -18.13 -12.73
CA ILE A 152 -10.21 -18.47 -11.34
C ILE A 152 -11.45 -18.82 -10.52
N LYS A 153 -12.63 -18.27 -10.87
CA LYS A 153 -13.93 -18.61 -10.23
C LYS A 153 -14.22 -20.12 -10.17
N GLN A 154 -13.65 -20.91 -11.07
CA GLN A 154 -13.82 -22.36 -11.08
C GLN A 154 -13.19 -23.05 -9.86
N THR A 155 -12.19 -22.45 -9.20
CA THR A 155 -11.45 -23.09 -8.11
C THR A 155 -12.23 -23.17 -6.80
N TRP A 156 -13.19 -22.27 -6.58
CA TRP A 156 -14.05 -22.22 -5.39
C TRP A 156 -15.53 -22.45 -5.71
N ALA A 157 -15.83 -23.06 -6.86
CA ALA A 157 -17.20 -23.24 -7.33
C ALA A 157 -18.10 -24.04 -6.37
N GLU A 158 -17.50 -24.94 -5.58
CA GLU A 158 -18.14 -25.81 -4.59
C GLU A 158 -17.86 -25.39 -3.14
N ASP A 159 -17.21 -24.25 -2.90
CA ASP A 159 -16.86 -23.77 -1.56
C ASP A 159 -18.04 -23.09 -0.86
N GLU A 160 -18.13 -23.25 0.47
CA GLU A 160 -19.17 -22.64 1.31
C GLU A 160 -19.11 -21.10 1.29
N ASN A 161 -17.92 -20.53 1.07
CA ASN A 161 -17.66 -19.08 1.05
C ASN A 161 -17.62 -18.48 -0.36
N LYS A 162 -18.16 -19.20 -1.36
CA LYS A 162 -18.17 -18.78 -2.76
C LYS A 162 -18.62 -17.34 -2.99
N THR A 163 -19.61 -16.86 -2.23
CA THR A 163 -20.12 -15.49 -2.35
C THR A 163 -19.06 -14.44 -2.05
N ILE A 164 -18.29 -14.63 -0.96
CA ILE A 164 -17.20 -13.74 -0.55
C ILE A 164 -16.09 -13.73 -1.62
N TYR A 165 -15.75 -14.90 -2.16
CA TYR A 165 -14.76 -15.00 -3.21
C TYR A 165 -15.22 -14.36 -4.53
N ASP A 166 -16.50 -14.49 -4.88
CA ASP A 166 -17.08 -13.84 -6.05
C ASP A 166 -17.06 -12.30 -5.91
N GLU A 167 -17.41 -11.78 -4.73
CA GLU A 167 -17.30 -10.34 -4.41
C GLU A 167 -15.86 -9.84 -4.48
N THR A 168 -14.93 -10.60 -3.91
CA THR A 168 -13.50 -10.27 -3.95
C THR A 168 -12.97 -10.28 -5.37
N LEU A 169 -13.36 -11.26 -6.18
CA LEU A 169 -13.00 -11.35 -7.60
C LEU A 169 -13.58 -10.16 -8.38
N TYR A 170 -14.81 -9.75 -8.11
CA TYR A 170 -15.41 -8.56 -8.72
C TYR A 170 -14.58 -7.31 -8.42
N LEU A 171 -14.19 -7.08 -7.16
CA LEU A 171 -13.33 -5.96 -6.78
C LEU A 171 -11.97 -6.00 -7.46
N LEU A 172 -11.36 -7.19 -7.59
CA LEU A 172 -10.09 -7.36 -8.30
C LEU A 172 -10.22 -7.01 -9.80
N ARG A 173 -11.29 -7.48 -10.45
CA ARG A 173 -11.59 -7.13 -11.85
C ARG A 173 -11.81 -5.63 -12.02
N LYS A 174 -12.55 -5.02 -11.09
CA LYS A 174 -12.79 -3.57 -11.05
C LYS A 174 -11.49 -2.78 -10.88
N MET A 175 -10.59 -3.19 -9.99
CA MET A 175 -9.25 -2.59 -9.86
C MET A 175 -8.44 -2.67 -11.16
N SER A 176 -8.44 -3.82 -11.83
CA SER A 176 -7.74 -4.03 -13.11
C SER A 176 -8.28 -3.12 -14.22
N ALA A 177 -9.61 -3.05 -14.35
CA ALA A 177 -10.27 -2.13 -15.28
C ALA A 177 -9.94 -0.66 -14.95
N TRP A 178 -9.93 -0.32 -13.66
CA TRP A 178 -9.69 1.04 -13.18
C TRP A 178 -8.29 1.50 -13.47
N GLU A 179 -7.29 0.63 -13.29
CA GLU A 179 -5.90 0.94 -13.58
C GLU A 179 -5.69 1.32 -15.06
N VAL A 180 -6.35 0.61 -15.99
CA VAL A 180 -6.28 0.94 -17.43
C VAL A 180 -7.02 2.23 -17.74
N HIS A 181 -8.25 2.39 -17.23
CA HIS A 181 -9.01 3.62 -17.42
C HIS A 181 -8.27 4.84 -16.87
N PHE A 182 -7.70 4.73 -15.66
CA PHE A 182 -6.88 5.74 -15.02
C PHE A 182 -5.66 6.09 -15.86
N ARG A 183 -4.92 5.10 -16.39
CA ARG A 183 -3.77 5.36 -17.28
C ARG A 183 -4.16 6.10 -18.55
N ASN A 184 -5.27 5.72 -19.18
CA ASN A 184 -5.72 6.32 -20.42
C ASN A 184 -6.23 7.76 -20.21
N THR A 185 -7.01 7.99 -19.16
CA THR A 185 -7.55 9.32 -18.82
C THR A 185 -6.52 10.24 -18.17
N TRP A 186 -5.44 9.70 -17.60
CA TRP A 186 -4.30 10.46 -17.09
C TRP A 186 -3.61 11.28 -18.20
N GLU A 187 -3.39 10.69 -19.37
CA GLU A 187 -2.67 11.35 -20.46
C GLU A 187 -3.40 12.59 -20.97
N ASP A 188 -4.74 12.54 -20.95
CA ASP A 188 -5.63 13.60 -21.42
C ASP A 188 -5.84 14.74 -20.40
N ASN A 189 -5.64 14.48 -19.10
CA ASN A 189 -6.01 15.41 -18.01
C ASN A 189 -4.84 15.83 -17.11
N LYS A 190 -3.61 15.90 -17.64
CA LYS A 190 -2.39 16.26 -16.88
C LYS A 190 -2.50 17.57 -16.07
N GLU A 191 -3.28 18.54 -16.52
CA GLU A 191 -3.47 19.82 -15.82
C GLU A 191 -4.37 19.70 -14.57
N GLU A 192 -5.32 18.76 -14.57
CA GLU A 192 -6.29 18.57 -13.48
C GLU A 192 -5.75 17.61 -12.39
N TRP A 193 -4.74 16.80 -12.69
CA TRP A 193 -4.24 15.74 -11.79
C TRP A 193 -2.96 16.15 -11.01
N GLY A 194 -2.42 17.34 -11.28
CA GLY A 194 -1.30 17.92 -10.53
C GLY A 194 0.09 17.32 -10.82
N TYR A 195 1.08 17.75 -10.03
CA TYR A 195 2.53 17.70 -10.33
C TYR A 195 3.24 16.32 -10.27
N ASN A 196 2.52 15.19 -10.24
CA ASN A 196 3.10 13.89 -9.85
C ASN A 196 3.39 12.90 -11.00
N GLY A 197 3.24 13.29 -12.27
CA GLY A 197 3.40 12.36 -13.41
C GLY A 197 4.83 12.06 -13.88
N GLY A 198 5.81 12.89 -13.52
CA GLY A 198 7.17 12.79 -14.09
C GLY A 198 8.10 11.77 -13.44
N TRP A 199 7.71 11.16 -12.31
CA TRP A 199 8.62 10.39 -11.45
C TRP A 199 8.50 8.87 -11.62
N SER A 200 7.53 8.40 -12.41
CA SER A 200 7.27 6.97 -12.64
C SER A 200 7.72 6.48 -14.03
N ALA A 201 8.53 7.27 -14.75
CA ALA A 201 9.13 6.88 -16.02
C ALA A 201 10.48 6.17 -15.81
#